data_AF-A0A834APU9-F1
#
_entry.id   AF-A0A834APU9-F1
#
_cell.length_a   1.000
_cell.length_b   1.000
_cell.length_c   1.000
_cell.angle_alpha   90.00
_cell.angle_beta   90.00
_cell.angle_gamma   90.00
#
_symmetry.space_group_name_H-M   'P 1'
#
loop_
_entity.id
_entity.type
_entity.pdbx_description
1 polymer ?
#
loop_
_entity_poly.entity_id
_entity_poly.type
_entity_poly.pdbx_seq_one_letter_code
_entity_poly.pdbx_strand_id
1 'polypeptide(L)'
;MKHFLQKLCSQLMDCHVDVESKEQEKDIQKKIHCSMDFLSSWYMNVTQKMDPGRPGKKRTSSSQWQSPPVVLILKDMESFTTKVLQDFIIVSSQHLHEFPLILIFGIATSPIIIHRLLPHAVSSLLCIEIFQSLSCKEHLTTVFDKLLLTTQFPFKLSEKVLQILISIFLYYDFSIQNFIKGLQLSLLEHFYSQPLSVLCCNLPEAKGRINFLSDNQCENIRRLPSFRRYVEKQATEKQVALLTNERFLKEETQSLLENLQVYHTNYFLILRCLHQFTSSLPKYPLGRQIRELYCTCLEKNIWDSEEYASALQLLRMLAKDELMTILQKCFNVLKSSSEKQLGSSAKRIEELLAQFQSLDAEAKEEEDASGSQSKGLQKTDLYHLQKSLLEMKELRRTGKKQTKFELLREKVVNFIDGLVREHLLPPETQPLHEVVYFTAAHTLHEHLNAAPRIALHTALNNPYYYLKNEALKSEEGCIPNVAPDICIAYKLHLECSRLINLVDWSEAFATVVTAGEKTDASSVTSEERNEIIHARFIRAVSELELLGFVKPTKRKTDHVARLTWGGC
;
A
#
# COMPACT_ATOMS: atom_id res chain seq x y z
N MET A 1 -32.65 20.96 -6.72
CA MET A 1 -32.86 21.58 -8.05
C MET A 1 -32.32 22.99 -8.15
N LYS A 2 -32.88 23.99 -7.45
CA LYS A 2 -32.44 25.40 -7.57
C LYS A 2 -30.94 25.62 -7.45
N HIS A 3 -30.32 25.12 -6.38
CA HIS A 3 -28.87 25.24 -6.18
C HIS A 3 -28.03 24.48 -7.22
N PHE A 4 -28.57 23.38 -7.76
CA PHE A 4 -27.89 22.58 -8.77
C PHE A 4 -27.84 23.34 -10.11
N LEU A 5 -28.97 23.86 -10.57
CA LEU A 5 -29.05 24.67 -11.78
C LEU A 5 -28.25 25.98 -11.64
N GLN A 6 -28.25 26.61 -10.46
CA GLN A 6 -27.43 27.79 -10.21
C GLN A 6 -25.93 27.49 -10.33
N LYS A 7 -25.45 26.37 -9.76
CA LYS A 7 -24.05 25.96 -9.89
C LYS A 7 -23.70 25.55 -11.32
N LEU A 8 -24.62 24.89 -12.03
CA LEU A 8 -24.45 24.56 -13.44
C LEU A 8 -24.28 25.83 -14.27
N CYS A 9 -25.16 26.82 -14.08
CA CYS A 9 -25.08 28.10 -14.78
C CYS A 9 -23.80 28.85 -14.46
N SER A 10 -23.39 28.91 -13.18
CA SER A 10 -22.15 29.58 -12.81
C SER A 10 -20.95 28.90 -13.47
N GLN A 11 -20.85 27.58 -13.40
CA GLN A 11 -19.74 26.85 -14.01
C GLN A 11 -19.72 26.97 -15.53
N LEU A 12 -20.86 26.97 -16.21
CA LEU A 12 -20.90 27.14 -17.67
C LEU A 12 -20.52 28.56 -18.10
N MET A 13 -20.96 29.57 -17.35
CA MET A 13 -20.55 30.95 -17.58
C MET A 13 -19.05 31.13 -17.30
N ASP A 14 -18.53 30.58 -16.19
CA ASP A 14 -17.11 30.64 -15.82
C ASP A 14 -16.22 29.88 -16.83
N CYS A 15 -16.66 28.71 -17.32
CA CYS A 15 -15.94 27.94 -18.35
C CYS A 15 -15.73 28.72 -19.66
N HIS A 16 -16.64 29.65 -20.00
CA HIS A 16 -16.46 30.51 -21.17
C HIS A 16 -15.48 31.68 -20.90
N VAL A 17 -15.43 32.17 -19.65
CA VAL A 17 -14.50 33.24 -19.24
C VAL A 17 -13.05 32.73 -19.16
N ASP A 18 -12.83 31.49 -18.67
CA ASP A 18 -11.50 30.88 -18.59
C ASP A 18 -10.86 30.60 -19.97
N VAL A 19 -11.69 30.41 -21.01
CA VAL A 19 -11.21 30.24 -22.40
C VAL A 19 -10.87 31.58 -23.06
N GLU A 20 -11.47 32.68 -22.61
CA GLU A 20 -11.35 33.99 -23.26
C GLU A 20 -10.43 35.00 -22.54
N SER A 21 -10.08 34.82 -21.25
CA SER A 21 -9.18 35.77 -20.57
C SER A 21 -8.56 35.26 -19.27
N LYS A 22 -7.21 35.26 -19.22
CA LYS A 22 -6.40 35.27 -17.97
C LYS A 22 -6.44 36.61 -17.23
N GLU A 23 -7.41 37.48 -17.49
CA GLU A 23 -7.50 38.77 -16.82
C GLU A 23 -8.93 39.05 -16.38
N GLN A 24 -9.07 39.30 -15.07
CA GLN A 24 -10.24 39.78 -14.32
C GLN A 24 -11.15 38.71 -13.71
N GLU A 25 -10.71 38.18 -12.56
CA GLU A 25 -11.63 37.79 -11.50
C GLU A 25 -12.49 39.00 -11.11
N LYS A 26 -13.78 38.96 -11.47
CA LYS A 26 -14.81 39.78 -10.81
C LYS A 26 -16.06 38.95 -10.57
N ASP A 27 -16.43 38.89 -9.29
CA ASP A 27 -17.64 38.31 -8.73
C ASP A 27 -18.90 38.55 -9.58
N ILE A 28 -19.43 37.49 -10.19
CA ILE A 28 -20.84 37.42 -10.61
C ILE A 28 -21.58 36.43 -9.72
N GLN A 29 -21.51 36.64 -8.40
CA GLN A 29 -22.48 36.08 -7.46
C GLN A 29 -23.73 36.97 -7.42
N LYS A 30 -24.49 37.04 -8.52
CA LYS A 30 -25.89 37.46 -8.44
C LYS A 30 -26.76 36.23 -8.60
N LYS A 31 -27.60 35.97 -7.60
CA LYS A 31 -28.65 34.94 -7.58
C LYS A 31 -29.67 35.22 -8.69
N ILE A 32 -29.27 35.03 -9.94
CA ILE A 32 -30.16 35.05 -11.09
C ILE A 32 -31.05 33.81 -10.96
N HIS A 33 -32.34 33.97 -11.28
CA HIS A 33 -33.26 32.85 -11.41
C HIS A 33 -32.83 32.05 -12.64
N CYS A 34 -31.89 31.12 -12.44
CA CYS A 34 -31.41 30.20 -13.44
C CYS A 34 -32.49 29.16 -13.76
N SER A 35 -33.28 29.39 -14.81
CA SER A 35 -34.12 28.37 -15.45
C SER A 35 -33.34 27.65 -16.56
N MET A 36 -33.82 26.48 -17.00
CA MET A 36 -33.24 25.86 -18.21
C MET A 36 -33.45 26.72 -19.46
N ASP A 37 -34.54 27.48 -19.56
CA ASP A 37 -34.76 28.39 -20.68
C ASP A 37 -33.68 29.48 -20.75
N PHE A 38 -33.24 29.98 -19.60
CA PHE A 38 -32.12 30.92 -19.53
C PHE A 38 -30.83 30.27 -20.06
N LEU A 39 -30.56 29.02 -19.68
CA LEU A 39 -29.40 28.26 -20.17
C LEU A 39 -29.46 28.00 -21.67
N SER A 40 -30.62 27.59 -22.21
CA SER A 40 -30.83 27.42 -23.65
C SER A 40 -30.58 28.74 -24.39
N SER A 41 -31.15 29.85 -23.91
CA SER A 41 -30.98 31.16 -24.55
C SER A 41 -29.52 31.64 -24.51
N TRP A 42 -28.81 31.38 -23.41
CA TRP A 42 -27.39 31.69 -23.28
C TRP A 42 -26.54 30.85 -24.22
N TYR A 43 -26.79 29.53 -24.28
CA TYR A 43 -26.07 28.60 -25.15
C TYR A 43 -26.28 28.94 -26.64
N MET A 44 -27.49 29.28 -27.03
CA MET A 44 -27.78 29.74 -28.41
C MET A 44 -27.06 31.05 -28.73
N ASN A 45 -27.01 32.01 -27.81
CA ASN A 45 -26.26 33.25 -28.00
C ASN A 45 -24.75 33.05 -28.13
N VAL A 46 -24.19 32.07 -27.41
CA VAL A 46 -22.77 31.76 -27.43
C VAL A 46 -22.37 31.02 -28.72
N THR A 47 -23.15 30.01 -29.11
CA THR A 47 -22.91 29.24 -30.33
C THR A 47 -23.08 30.09 -31.60
N GLN A 48 -24.06 31.01 -31.63
CA GLN A 48 -24.22 31.96 -32.73
C GLN A 48 -23.04 32.94 -32.85
N LYS A 49 -22.34 33.29 -31.76
CA LYS A 49 -21.15 34.15 -31.80
C LYS A 49 -19.89 33.46 -32.33
N MET A 50 -19.86 32.13 -32.33
CA MET A 50 -18.71 31.33 -32.77
C MET A 50 -18.68 31.14 -34.31
N ASP A 51 -19.83 31.27 -34.98
CA ASP A 51 -19.99 31.21 -36.43
C ASP A 51 -20.26 32.58 -37.12
N PRO A 52 -19.29 33.52 -37.18
CA PRO A 52 -19.37 34.64 -38.11
C PRO A 52 -18.19 34.68 -39.08
N GLY A 53 -17.78 33.55 -39.66
CA GLY A 53 -16.98 33.61 -40.90
C GLY A 53 -16.13 32.42 -41.29
N ARG A 54 -16.72 31.39 -41.93
CA ARG A 54 -16.10 30.71 -43.08
C ARG A 54 -17.17 30.19 -44.06
N PRO A 55 -17.33 30.77 -45.25
CA PRO A 55 -18.19 30.21 -46.29
C PRO A 55 -17.42 29.15 -47.10
N GLY A 56 -18.05 28.00 -47.32
CA GLY A 56 -17.72 27.10 -48.44
C GLY A 56 -16.73 25.96 -48.17
N LYS A 57 -17.26 24.74 -48.02
CA LYS A 57 -17.01 23.57 -48.90
C LYS A 57 -17.70 22.35 -48.29
N LYS A 58 -18.51 21.66 -49.09
CA LYS A 58 -19.17 20.39 -48.76
C LYS A 58 -18.19 19.44 -48.06
N ARG A 59 -18.42 19.15 -46.78
CA ARG A 59 -17.79 18.02 -46.08
C ARG A 59 -18.79 16.88 -46.02
N THR A 60 -18.40 15.79 -46.66
CA THR A 60 -18.97 14.46 -46.54
C THR A 60 -18.71 13.88 -45.15
N SER A 61 -19.65 13.04 -44.69
CA SER A 61 -19.65 12.14 -43.51
C SER A 61 -19.70 12.73 -42.09
N SER A 62 -20.88 12.58 -41.48
CA SER A 62 -21.16 12.19 -40.08
C SER A 62 -20.53 13.00 -38.93
N SER A 63 -21.07 14.18 -38.66
CA SER A 63 -21.01 14.81 -37.34
C SER A 63 -22.43 15.22 -36.95
N GLN A 64 -23.09 14.44 -36.07
CA GLN A 64 -24.49 14.64 -35.68
C GLN A 64 -24.76 15.89 -34.83
N TRP A 65 -23.75 16.69 -34.49
CA TRP A 65 -23.91 17.88 -33.66
C TRP A 65 -23.33 19.10 -34.39
N GLN A 66 -24.20 20.06 -34.75
CA GLN A 66 -23.80 21.36 -35.30
C GLN A 66 -23.33 22.34 -34.22
N SER A 67 -23.49 22.00 -32.93
CA SER A 67 -23.10 22.80 -31.79
C SER A 67 -22.31 21.97 -30.77
N PRO A 68 -21.36 22.57 -30.02
CA PRO A 68 -20.47 21.85 -29.11
C PRO A 68 -21.22 21.27 -27.89
N PRO A 69 -21.19 19.94 -27.66
CA PRO A 69 -21.91 19.35 -26.54
C PRO A 69 -21.37 19.83 -25.19
N VAL A 70 -22.26 20.11 -24.26
CA VAL A 70 -21.91 20.44 -22.88
C VAL A 70 -21.80 19.15 -22.08
N VAL A 71 -20.60 18.88 -21.56
CA VAL A 71 -20.33 17.71 -20.74
C VAL A 71 -20.46 18.08 -19.26
N LEU A 72 -21.44 17.49 -18.59
CA LEU A 72 -21.64 17.64 -17.15
C LEU A 72 -21.11 16.40 -16.42
N ILE A 73 -20.08 16.61 -15.59
CA ILE A 73 -19.44 15.56 -14.80
C ILE A 73 -20.01 15.54 -13.39
N LEU A 74 -20.75 14.48 -13.06
CA LEU A 74 -21.28 14.23 -11.72
C LEU A 74 -20.32 13.30 -10.97
N LYS A 75 -19.42 13.88 -10.17
CA LYS A 75 -18.34 13.14 -9.50
C LYS A 75 -18.83 12.01 -8.59
N ASP A 76 -19.84 12.26 -7.76
CA ASP A 76 -20.32 11.31 -6.76
C ASP A 76 -21.85 11.13 -6.83
N MET A 77 -22.32 10.30 -7.77
CA MET A 77 -23.75 10.06 -7.98
C MET A 77 -24.49 9.53 -6.75
N GLU A 78 -23.81 8.76 -5.90
CA GLU A 78 -24.37 8.14 -4.70
C GLU A 78 -24.75 9.16 -3.62
N SER A 79 -24.07 10.32 -3.61
CA SER A 79 -24.32 11.38 -2.64
C SER A 79 -25.52 12.27 -3.01
N PHE A 80 -26.02 12.18 -4.25
CA PHE A 80 -27.12 13.03 -4.72
C PHE A 80 -28.46 12.58 -4.16
N THR A 81 -29.29 13.57 -3.82
CA THR A 81 -30.70 13.31 -3.53
C THR A 81 -31.41 12.82 -4.78
N THR A 82 -32.03 11.63 -4.71
CA THR A 82 -32.70 10.95 -5.84
C THR A 82 -33.68 11.85 -6.59
N LYS A 83 -34.53 12.59 -5.87
CA LYS A 83 -35.51 13.53 -6.46
C LYS A 83 -34.85 14.60 -7.33
N VAL A 84 -33.75 15.19 -6.85
CA VAL A 84 -33.04 16.25 -7.59
C VAL A 84 -32.45 15.72 -8.89
N LEU A 85 -31.88 14.51 -8.86
CA LEU A 85 -31.31 13.90 -10.04
C LEU A 85 -32.41 13.53 -11.07
N GLN A 86 -33.52 12.95 -10.60
CA GLN A 86 -34.66 12.57 -11.45
C GLN A 86 -35.28 13.79 -12.13
N ASP A 87 -35.60 14.83 -11.34
CA ASP A 87 -36.16 16.07 -11.86
C ASP A 87 -35.22 16.72 -12.88
N PHE A 88 -33.91 16.70 -12.61
CA PHE A 88 -32.92 17.26 -13.52
C PHE A 88 -32.84 16.51 -14.85
N ILE A 89 -32.85 15.17 -14.84
CA ILE A 89 -32.82 14.38 -16.07
C ILE A 89 -34.09 14.61 -16.89
N ILE A 90 -35.26 14.64 -16.24
CA ILE A 90 -36.55 14.87 -16.92
C ILE A 90 -36.56 16.26 -17.56
N VAL A 91 -36.17 17.30 -16.81
CA VAL A 91 -36.10 18.69 -17.33
C VAL A 91 -35.08 18.79 -18.45
N SER A 92 -33.88 18.20 -18.29
CA SER A 92 -32.84 18.23 -19.32
C SER A 92 -33.28 17.50 -20.59
N SER A 93 -34.02 16.40 -20.46
CA SER A 93 -34.56 15.62 -21.59
C SER A 93 -35.51 16.44 -22.46
N GLN A 94 -36.24 17.40 -21.88
CA GLN A 94 -37.16 18.27 -22.61
C GLN A 94 -36.42 19.33 -23.42
N HIS A 95 -35.22 19.75 -22.99
CA HIS A 95 -34.42 20.80 -23.62
C HIS A 95 -33.25 20.28 -24.49
N LEU A 96 -33.17 18.97 -24.76
CA LEU A 96 -32.04 18.37 -25.51
C LEU A 96 -31.87 18.91 -26.93
N HIS A 97 -32.95 19.35 -27.56
CA HIS A 97 -32.92 19.91 -28.92
C HIS A 97 -32.21 21.27 -28.99
N GLU A 98 -32.28 22.05 -27.92
CA GLU A 98 -31.65 23.37 -27.80
C GLU A 98 -30.29 23.28 -27.12
N PHE A 99 -30.12 22.30 -26.23
CA PHE A 99 -28.95 22.15 -25.37
C PHE A 99 -28.43 20.70 -25.39
N PRO A 100 -27.39 20.40 -26.21
CA PRO A 100 -26.79 19.07 -26.26
C PRO A 100 -26.01 18.77 -24.98
N LEU A 101 -26.61 17.97 -24.08
CA LEU A 101 -26.03 17.60 -22.79
C LEU A 101 -25.50 16.16 -22.79
N ILE A 102 -24.25 15.97 -22.39
CA ILE A 102 -23.65 14.66 -22.09
C ILE A 102 -23.42 14.56 -20.59
N LEU A 103 -23.89 13.48 -19.97
CA LEU A 103 -23.73 13.22 -18.54
C LEU A 103 -22.64 12.17 -18.31
N ILE A 104 -21.62 12.52 -17.54
CA ILE A 104 -20.62 11.56 -17.05
C ILE A 104 -20.92 11.28 -15.59
N PHE A 105 -21.28 10.03 -15.29
CA PHE A 105 -21.57 9.56 -13.93
C PHE A 105 -20.31 8.96 -13.30
N GLY A 106 -19.81 9.59 -12.25
CA GLY A 106 -18.83 9.01 -11.34
C GLY A 106 -19.54 8.05 -10.38
N ILE A 107 -19.25 6.76 -10.53
CA ILE A 107 -19.81 5.69 -9.72
C ILE A 107 -18.67 4.99 -9.00
N ALA A 108 -18.75 4.90 -7.67
CA ALA A 108 -17.74 4.23 -6.86
C ALA A 108 -17.98 2.72 -6.77
N THR A 109 -19.24 2.29 -6.78
CA THR A 109 -19.63 0.89 -6.52
C THR A 109 -19.82 0.08 -7.82
N SER A 110 -21.07 -0.19 -8.18
CA SER A 110 -21.44 -0.98 -9.36
C SER A 110 -22.55 -0.27 -10.14
N PRO A 111 -22.69 -0.49 -11.45
CA PRO A 111 -23.74 0.12 -12.26
C PRO A 111 -25.17 -0.16 -11.78
N ILE A 112 -25.37 -1.17 -10.91
CA ILE A 112 -26.65 -1.50 -10.28
C ILE A 112 -27.20 -0.32 -9.48
N ILE A 113 -26.33 0.56 -8.97
CA ILE A 113 -26.75 1.76 -8.23
C ILE A 113 -27.61 2.69 -9.09
N ILE A 114 -27.37 2.74 -10.41
CA ILE A 114 -28.17 3.54 -11.34
C ILE A 114 -29.61 3.05 -11.33
N HIS A 115 -29.83 1.74 -11.41
CA HIS A 115 -31.17 1.14 -11.35
C HIS A 115 -31.86 1.34 -9.99
N ARG A 116 -31.10 1.51 -8.90
CA ARG A 116 -31.66 1.80 -7.57
C ARG A 116 -32.02 3.29 -7.40
N LEU A 117 -31.23 4.20 -7.96
CA LEU A 117 -31.43 5.64 -7.83
C LEU A 117 -32.43 6.20 -8.86
N LEU A 118 -32.42 5.66 -10.07
CA LEU A 118 -33.26 6.08 -11.19
C LEU A 118 -34.37 5.06 -11.44
N PRO A 119 -35.65 5.47 -11.35
CA PRO A 119 -36.77 4.67 -11.79
C PRO A 119 -36.65 4.32 -13.29
N HIS A 120 -37.28 3.23 -13.71
CA HIS A 120 -37.28 2.80 -15.11
C HIS A 120 -37.70 3.92 -16.08
N ALA A 121 -38.69 4.74 -15.71
CA ALA A 121 -39.15 5.88 -16.50
C ALA A 121 -38.03 6.90 -16.81
N VAL A 122 -37.12 7.14 -15.87
CA VAL A 122 -35.99 8.08 -16.05
C VAL A 122 -34.82 7.38 -16.74
N SER A 123 -34.59 6.10 -16.42
CA SER A 123 -33.53 5.32 -17.06
C SER A 123 -33.76 5.16 -18.56
N SER A 124 -35.01 5.05 -19.02
CA SER A 124 -35.35 4.98 -20.45
C SER A 124 -35.02 6.26 -21.23
N LEU A 125 -34.83 7.40 -20.55
CA LEU A 125 -34.44 8.68 -21.15
C LEU A 125 -32.92 8.78 -21.39
N LEU A 126 -32.13 7.88 -20.80
CA LEU A 126 -30.69 7.91 -20.84
C LEU A 126 -30.16 6.81 -21.76
N CYS A 127 -29.27 7.17 -22.69
CA CYS A 127 -28.42 6.21 -23.38
C CYS A 127 -27.15 6.01 -22.53
N ILE A 128 -27.06 4.88 -21.81
CA ILE A 128 -25.97 4.62 -20.86
C ILE A 128 -24.92 3.74 -21.52
N GLU A 129 -23.69 4.23 -21.58
CA GLU A 129 -22.49 3.46 -21.91
C GLU A 129 -21.63 3.29 -20.65
N ILE A 130 -21.15 2.07 -20.41
CA ILE A 130 -20.38 1.75 -19.20
C ILE A 130 -18.89 1.86 -19.51
N PHE A 131 -18.20 2.74 -18.79
CA PHE A 131 -16.75 2.86 -18.82
C PHE A 131 -16.17 2.32 -17.52
N GLN A 132 -15.15 1.47 -17.63
CA GLN A 132 -14.42 0.94 -16.49
C GLN A 132 -13.09 1.67 -16.34
N SER A 133 -12.86 2.28 -15.17
CA SER A 133 -11.57 2.83 -14.79
C SER A 133 -10.62 1.73 -14.27
N LEU A 134 -9.32 2.01 -14.31
CA LEU A 134 -8.29 1.12 -13.76
C LEU A 134 -8.51 0.90 -12.26
N SER A 135 -8.21 -0.31 -11.78
CA SER A 135 -8.36 -0.61 -10.35
C SER A 135 -7.28 0.10 -9.52
N CYS A 136 -7.64 0.52 -8.29
CA CYS A 136 -6.67 1.16 -7.39
C CYS A 136 -5.50 0.24 -7.04
N LYS A 137 -5.72 -1.09 -7.06
CA LYS A 137 -4.69 -2.11 -6.82
C LYS A 137 -3.66 -2.17 -7.96
N GLU A 138 -4.11 -2.07 -9.20
CA GLU A 138 -3.23 -1.97 -10.37
C GLU A 138 -2.45 -0.66 -10.35
N HIS A 139 -3.13 0.46 -10.07
CA HIS A 139 -2.45 1.75 -10.01
C HIS A 139 -1.39 1.78 -8.90
N LEU A 140 -1.68 1.23 -7.71
CA LEU A 140 -0.66 1.08 -6.66
C LEU A 140 0.50 0.21 -7.14
N THR A 141 0.25 -0.90 -7.83
CA THR A 141 1.32 -1.78 -8.34
C THR A 141 2.21 -1.05 -9.36
N THR A 142 1.61 -0.27 -10.26
CA THR A 142 2.37 0.54 -11.23
C THR A 142 3.15 1.67 -10.58
N VAL A 143 2.58 2.34 -9.58
CA VAL A 143 3.26 3.37 -8.77
C VAL A 143 4.42 2.74 -8.01
N PHE A 144 4.22 1.56 -7.42
CA PHE A 144 5.24 0.82 -6.70
C PHE A 144 6.42 0.44 -7.60
N ASP A 145 6.16 -0.12 -8.78
CA ASP A 145 7.20 -0.51 -9.73
C ASP A 145 7.96 0.70 -10.28
N LYS A 146 7.25 1.80 -10.60
CA LYS A 146 7.89 3.00 -11.15
C LYS A 146 8.63 3.84 -10.11
N LEU A 147 8.15 3.93 -8.87
CA LEU A 147 8.73 4.80 -7.83
C LEU A 147 9.69 4.07 -6.89
N LEU A 148 9.30 2.92 -6.33
CA LEU A 148 10.11 2.25 -5.31
C LEU A 148 11.16 1.32 -5.93
N LEU A 149 10.78 0.59 -6.98
CA LEU A 149 11.65 -0.38 -7.68
C LEU A 149 12.52 0.26 -8.78
N THR A 150 12.60 1.59 -8.82
CA THR A 150 13.56 2.30 -9.68
C THR A 150 14.87 2.56 -8.94
N THR A 151 15.99 2.44 -9.63
CA THR A 151 17.33 2.77 -9.10
C THR A 151 17.62 4.27 -9.11
N GLN A 152 16.78 5.05 -9.79
CA GLN A 152 16.93 6.51 -9.90
C GLN A 152 16.84 7.21 -8.54
N PHE A 153 16.03 6.67 -7.63
CA PHE A 153 15.91 7.18 -6.27
C PHE A 153 16.76 6.35 -5.32
N PRO A 154 17.76 6.94 -4.64
CA PRO A 154 18.57 6.22 -3.67
C PRO A 154 17.70 5.76 -2.51
N PHE A 155 16.85 6.64 -1.96
CA PHE A 155 15.99 6.34 -0.80
C PHE A 155 15.14 5.07 -0.98
N LYS A 156 15.20 4.18 0.03
CA LYS A 156 14.42 2.94 0.11
C LYS A 156 13.71 2.79 1.45
N LEU A 157 12.65 1.99 1.44
CA LEU A 157 11.89 1.67 2.63
C LEU A 157 12.30 0.30 3.15
N SER A 158 12.36 0.18 4.49
CA SER A 158 12.41 -1.11 5.16
C SER A 158 11.09 -1.86 4.96
N GLU A 159 11.19 -3.16 5.08
CA GLU A 159 10.11 -4.14 5.10
C GLU A 159 8.93 -3.73 6.00
N LYS A 160 9.18 -3.46 7.30
CA LYS A 160 8.12 -3.17 8.27
C LYS A 160 7.32 -1.93 7.89
N VAL A 161 8.03 -0.89 7.44
CA VAL A 161 7.40 0.35 6.94
C VAL A 161 6.54 0.06 5.72
N LEU A 162 7.05 -0.74 4.80
CA LEU A 162 6.33 -1.11 3.59
C LEU A 162 5.09 -1.94 3.89
N GLN A 163 5.18 -2.92 4.80
CA GLN A 163 4.05 -3.72 5.27
C GLN A 163 2.98 -2.83 5.90
N ILE A 164 3.35 -1.85 6.72
CA ILE A 164 2.39 -0.89 7.33
C ILE A 164 1.72 -0.04 6.25
N LEU A 165 2.47 0.51 5.29
CA LEU A 165 1.87 1.31 4.22
C LEU A 165 0.94 0.48 3.32
N ILE A 166 1.33 -0.76 3.03
CA ILE A 166 0.50 -1.68 2.24
C ILE A 166 -0.72 -2.14 3.05
N SER A 167 -0.59 -2.40 4.35
CA SER A 167 -1.70 -2.82 5.22
C SER A 167 -2.70 -1.69 5.39
N ILE A 168 -2.25 -0.44 5.56
CA ILE A 168 -3.12 0.75 5.56
C ILE A 168 -3.91 0.82 4.25
N PHE A 169 -3.24 0.61 3.10
CA PHE A 169 -3.91 0.67 1.80
C PHE A 169 -4.90 -0.48 1.54
N LEU A 170 -4.56 -1.71 1.97
CA LEU A 170 -5.39 -2.89 1.69
C LEU A 170 -6.54 -3.08 2.67
N TYR A 171 -6.35 -2.74 3.95
CA TYR A 171 -7.31 -3.00 5.01
C TYR A 171 -8.16 -1.79 5.41
N TYR A 172 -7.66 -0.56 5.24
CA TYR A 172 -8.39 0.64 5.62
C TYR A 172 -8.94 1.35 4.38
N ASP A 173 -8.07 1.96 3.56
CA ASP A 173 -8.49 2.80 2.45
C ASP A 173 -7.71 2.47 1.16
N PHE A 174 -8.41 2.20 0.05
CA PHE A 174 -7.79 2.07 -1.28
C PHE A 174 -7.32 3.41 -1.89
N SER A 175 -6.86 4.34 -1.04
CA SER A 175 -6.42 5.67 -1.45
C SER A 175 -4.91 5.71 -1.71
N ILE A 176 -4.56 5.99 -2.97
CA ILE A 176 -3.17 6.15 -3.41
C ILE A 176 -2.57 7.45 -2.91
N GLN A 177 -3.41 8.47 -2.67
CA GLN A 177 -2.96 9.73 -2.09
C GLN A 177 -2.49 9.53 -0.65
N ASN A 178 -3.18 8.71 0.14
CA ASN A 178 -2.75 8.38 1.49
C ASN A 178 -1.44 7.57 1.48
N PHE A 179 -1.29 6.65 0.53
CA PHE A 179 -0.02 5.96 0.31
C PHE A 179 1.12 6.93 -0.04
N ILE A 180 0.91 7.86 -0.96
CA ILE A 180 1.91 8.89 -1.32
C ILE A 180 2.24 9.79 -0.13
N LYS A 181 1.25 10.21 0.66
CA LYS A 181 1.48 10.97 1.89
C LYS A 181 2.29 10.17 2.92
N GLY A 182 2.01 8.87 3.04
CA GLY A 182 2.81 7.95 3.86
C GLY A 182 4.26 7.82 3.39
N LEU A 183 4.48 7.79 2.08
CA LEU A 183 5.83 7.86 1.49
C LEU A 183 6.51 9.19 1.77
N GLN A 184 5.80 10.33 1.62
CA GLN A 184 6.32 11.66 1.91
C GLN A 184 6.70 11.82 3.39
N LEU A 185 5.89 11.28 4.30
CA LEU A 185 6.18 11.28 5.72
C LEU A 185 7.39 10.39 6.04
N SER A 186 7.49 9.22 5.41
CA SER A 186 8.67 8.34 5.56
C SER A 186 9.95 9.01 5.08
N LEU A 187 9.87 9.75 3.97
CA LEU A 187 10.98 10.51 3.41
C LEU A 187 11.41 11.63 4.38
N LEU A 188 10.45 12.39 4.90
CA LEU A 188 10.69 13.48 5.85
C LEU A 188 11.33 12.95 7.13
N GLU A 189 10.77 11.90 7.71
CA GLU A 189 11.25 11.32 8.98
C GLU A 189 12.66 10.73 8.82
N HIS A 190 12.96 10.11 7.68
CA HIS A 190 14.30 9.59 7.40
C HIS A 190 15.35 10.71 7.35
N PHE A 191 15.09 11.77 6.57
CA PHE A 191 16.03 12.90 6.45
C PHE A 191 16.12 13.75 7.72
N TYR A 192 15.09 13.73 8.55
CA TYR A 192 15.10 14.42 9.84
C TYR A 192 15.85 13.63 10.92
N SER A 193 15.65 12.31 10.99
CA SER A 193 16.20 11.45 12.04
C SER A 193 17.70 11.20 11.89
N GLN A 194 18.17 11.00 10.66
CA GLN A 194 19.52 10.50 10.38
C GLN A 194 20.38 11.56 9.70
N PRO A 195 21.41 12.13 10.38
CA PRO A 195 22.31 13.12 9.78
C PRO A 195 23.10 12.57 8.57
N LEU A 196 23.30 11.25 8.53
CA LEU A 196 24.01 10.56 7.46
C LEU A 196 23.21 10.39 6.17
N SER A 197 21.90 10.66 6.21
CA SER A 197 21.06 10.67 5.00
C SER A 197 21.48 11.76 4.00
N VAL A 198 22.40 12.66 4.38
CA VAL A 198 23.11 13.54 3.45
C VAL A 198 23.85 12.76 2.34
N LEU A 199 24.20 11.50 2.59
CA LEU A 199 24.85 10.62 1.61
C LEU A 199 23.85 9.96 0.64
N CYS A 200 22.54 10.09 0.85
CA CYS A 200 21.47 9.55 -0.02
C CYS A 200 21.30 10.38 -1.29
N CYS A 201 22.33 10.42 -2.14
CA CYS A 201 22.30 11.11 -3.42
C CYS A 201 22.88 10.21 -4.52
N ASN A 202 22.85 10.71 -5.75
CA ASN A 202 23.53 10.06 -6.87
C ASN A 202 25.04 9.93 -6.56
N LEU A 203 25.71 8.90 -7.09
CA LEU A 203 27.14 8.63 -6.84
C LEU A 203 28.07 9.85 -6.91
N PRO A 204 28.01 10.70 -7.96
CA PRO A 204 28.94 11.83 -8.04
C PRO A 204 28.72 12.85 -6.91
N GLU A 205 27.47 13.11 -6.55
CA GLU A 205 27.12 14.03 -5.46
C GLU A 205 27.47 13.43 -4.10
N ALA A 206 27.22 12.12 -3.91
CA ALA A 206 27.57 11.41 -2.70
C ALA A 206 29.09 11.43 -2.46
N LYS A 207 29.90 11.15 -3.49
CA LYS A 207 31.37 11.26 -3.43
C LYS A 207 31.84 12.67 -3.10
N GLY A 208 31.22 13.68 -3.73
CA GLY A 208 31.49 15.08 -3.42
C GLY A 208 31.24 15.38 -1.94
N ARG A 209 30.09 14.97 -1.40
CA ARG A 209 29.73 15.16 0.01
C ARG A 209 30.65 14.40 0.96
N ILE A 210 31.11 13.19 0.60
CA ILE A 210 32.06 12.41 1.41
C ILE A 210 33.37 13.17 1.64
N ASN A 211 33.89 13.82 0.60
CA ASN A 211 35.13 14.58 0.71
C ASN A 211 35.00 15.72 1.73
N PHE A 212 33.83 16.38 1.79
CA PHE A 212 33.51 17.46 2.71
C PHE A 212 32.99 17.02 4.09
N LEU A 213 32.93 15.72 4.40
CA LEU A 213 32.46 15.26 5.71
C LEU A 213 33.35 15.77 6.84
N SER A 214 32.68 16.21 7.91
CA SER A 214 33.29 16.55 9.19
C SER A 214 33.61 15.32 10.04
N ASP A 215 34.48 15.48 11.03
CA ASP A 215 34.94 14.41 11.92
C ASP A 215 33.77 13.80 12.71
N ASN A 216 32.81 14.64 13.15
CA ASN A 216 31.60 14.18 13.82
C ASN A 216 30.73 13.29 12.92
N GLN A 217 30.66 13.58 11.62
CA GLN A 217 29.93 12.74 10.66
C GLN A 217 30.68 11.43 10.39
N CYS A 218 32.02 11.47 10.38
CA CYS A 218 32.85 10.27 10.29
C CYS A 218 32.63 9.35 11.51
N GLU A 219 32.53 9.91 12.72
CA GLU A 219 32.16 9.17 13.92
C GLU A 219 30.75 8.58 13.84
N ASN A 220 29.79 9.30 13.28
CA ASN A 220 28.45 8.76 13.05
C ASN A 220 28.48 7.54 12.11
N ILE A 221 29.32 7.55 11.07
CA ILE A 221 29.50 6.39 10.19
C ILE A 221 30.07 5.20 10.98
N ARG A 222 31.07 5.44 11.85
CA ARG A 222 31.65 4.40 12.72
C ARG A 222 30.63 3.82 13.71
N ARG A 223 29.63 4.60 14.12
CA ARG A 223 28.57 4.18 15.06
C ARG A 223 27.53 3.25 14.42
N LEU A 224 27.39 3.22 13.09
CA LEU A 224 26.41 2.39 12.40
C LEU A 224 26.65 0.89 12.69
N PRO A 225 25.63 0.13 13.11
CA PRO A 225 25.71 -1.33 13.28
C PRO A 225 26.22 -2.06 12.03
N SER A 226 25.75 -1.68 10.85
CA SER A 226 26.19 -2.28 9.57
C SER A 226 27.69 -2.06 9.31
N PHE A 227 28.21 -0.87 9.64
CA PHE A 227 29.63 -0.58 9.49
C PHE A 227 30.47 -1.36 10.52
N ARG A 228 30.00 -1.51 11.76
CA ARG A 228 30.68 -2.34 12.77
C ARG A 228 30.82 -3.79 12.31
N ARG A 229 29.75 -4.39 11.77
CA ARG A 229 29.78 -5.74 11.19
C ARG A 229 30.76 -5.86 10.02
N TYR A 230 30.92 -4.80 9.23
CA TYR A 230 31.90 -4.78 8.15
C TYR A 230 33.33 -4.75 8.68
N VAL A 231 33.60 -3.91 9.68
CA VAL A 231 34.91 -3.80 10.32
C VAL A 231 35.33 -5.13 10.98
N GLU A 232 34.40 -5.83 11.64
CA GLU A 232 34.64 -7.15 12.25
C GLU A 232 35.06 -8.23 11.24
N LYS A 233 34.61 -8.13 9.99
CA LYS A 233 34.97 -9.09 8.92
C LYS A 233 36.32 -8.81 8.28
N GLN A 234 36.92 -7.65 8.56
CA GLN A 234 38.13 -7.19 7.89
C GLN A 234 39.41 -7.58 8.65
N ALA A 235 40.54 -7.58 7.97
CA ALA A 235 41.85 -7.80 8.60
C ALA A 235 42.18 -6.72 9.65
N THR A 236 42.93 -7.09 10.68
CA THR A 236 43.30 -6.22 11.83
C THR A 236 44.00 -4.92 11.42
N GLU A 237 44.87 -4.96 10.40
CA GLU A 237 45.55 -3.77 9.86
C GLU A 237 44.57 -2.76 9.26
N LYS A 238 43.58 -3.24 8.51
CA LYS A 238 42.53 -2.41 7.92
C LYS A 238 41.55 -1.92 8.98
N GLN A 239 41.28 -2.71 10.01
CA GLN A 239 40.46 -2.30 11.14
C GLN A 239 41.06 -1.09 11.87
N VAL A 240 42.37 -1.11 12.15
CA VAL A 240 43.06 0.05 12.75
C VAL A 240 42.95 1.25 11.82
N ALA A 241 43.23 1.08 10.52
CA ALA A 241 43.16 2.17 9.54
C ALA A 241 41.76 2.79 9.42
N LEU A 242 40.68 2.00 9.45
CA LEU A 242 39.30 2.50 9.39
C LEU A 242 38.90 3.30 10.65
N LEU A 243 39.44 2.92 11.80
CA LEU A 243 39.11 3.54 13.09
C LEU A 243 39.96 4.80 13.35
N THR A 244 41.22 4.84 12.93
CA THR A 244 42.11 5.99 13.18
C THR A 244 42.17 6.99 12.02
N ASN A 245 42.15 6.52 10.77
CA ASN A 245 42.42 7.38 9.60
C ASN A 245 41.13 7.78 8.88
N GLU A 246 40.80 9.06 8.90
CA GLU A 246 39.60 9.60 8.24
C GLU A 246 39.67 9.57 6.71
N ARG A 247 40.86 9.78 6.13
CA ARG A 247 41.03 9.73 4.66
C ARG A 247 40.73 8.34 4.12
N PHE A 248 41.23 7.32 4.80
CA PHE A 248 40.99 5.92 4.46
C PHE A 248 39.51 5.55 4.65
N LEU A 249 38.87 6.01 5.73
CA LEU A 249 37.43 5.85 5.93
C LEU A 249 36.64 6.49 4.78
N LYS A 250 36.99 7.70 4.35
CA LYS A 250 36.32 8.39 3.24
C LYS A 250 36.43 7.60 1.94
N GLU A 251 37.63 7.11 1.59
CA GLU A 251 37.84 6.27 0.40
C GLU A 251 37.02 4.98 0.46
N GLU A 252 37.02 4.29 1.60
CA GLU A 252 36.24 3.06 1.77
C GLU A 252 34.73 3.34 1.77
N THR A 253 34.25 4.44 2.36
CA THR A 253 32.82 4.77 2.27
C THR A 253 32.36 5.02 0.83
N GLN A 254 33.23 5.55 -0.04
CA GLN A 254 32.92 5.70 -1.47
C GLN A 254 32.80 4.33 -2.15
N SER A 255 33.73 3.40 -1.86
CA SER A 255 33.69 2.04 -2.40
C SER A 255 32.44 1.29 -1.95
N LEU A 256 32.06 1.43 -0.67
CA LEU A 256 30.88 0.82 -0.09
C LEU A 256 29.58 1.37 -0.70
N LEU A 257 29.48 2.68 -0.95
CA LEU A 257 28.32 3.28 -1.62
C LEU A 257 28.19 2.82 -3.08
N GLU A 258 29.31 2.67 -3.80
CA GLU A 258 29.29 2.11 -5.16
C GLU A 258 28.76 0.67 -5.15
N ASN A 259 29.27 -0.14 -4.23
CA ASN A 259 28.83 -1.53 -4.06
C ASN A 259 27.34 -1.61 -3.72
N LEU A 260 26.83 -0.71 -2.87
CA LEU A 260 25.41 -0.64 -2.54
C LEU A 260 24.54 -0.32 -3.77
N GLN A 261 24.96 0.62 -4.60
CA GLN A 261 24.18 0.96 -5.80
C GLN A 261 24.21 -0.15 -6.84
N VAL A 262 25.37 -0.79 -7.03
CA VAL A 262 25.49 -1.99 -7.87
C VAL A 262 24.56 -3.09 -7.33
N TYR A 263 24.58 -3.33 -6.02
CA TYR A 263 23.66 -4.26 -5.36
C TYR A 263 22.19 -3.91 -5.65
N HIS A 264 21.76 -2.66 -5.52
CA HIS A 264 20.38 -2.26 -5.82
C HIS A 264 20.00 -2.47 -7.28
N THR A 265 20.90 -2.15 -8.22
CA THR A 265 20.65 -2.40 -9.64
C THR A 265 20.46 -3.88 -9.92
N ASN A 266 21.30 -4.75 -9.37
CA ASN A 266 21.21 -6.19 -9.58
C ASN A 266 19.99 -6.78 -8.86
N TYR A 267 19.70 -6.32 -7.65
CA TYR A 267 18.57 -6.77 -6.84
C TYR A 267 17.23 -6.53 -7.57
N PHE A 268 16.97 -5.31 -8.06
CA PHE A 268 15.69 -5.02 -8.73
C PHE A 268 15.53 -5.76 -10.06
N LEU A 269 16.62 -6.01 -10.78
CA LEU A 269 16.57 -6.75 -12.03
C LEU A 269 16.20 -8.20 -11.79
N ILE A 270 16.82 -8.83 -10.80
CA ILE A 270 16.57 -10.22 -10.47
C ILE A 270 15.21 -10.38 -9.79
N LEU A 271 14.77 -9.39 -9.01
CA LEU A 271 13.41 -9.33 -8.48
C LEU A 271 12.35 -9.31 -9.60
N ARG A 272 12.55 -8.51 -10.66
CA ARG A 272 11.63 -8.49 -11.82
C ARG A 272 11.66 -9.81 -12.58
N CYS A 273 12.84 -10.42 -12.75
CA CYS A 273 12.95 -11.77 -13.31
C CYS A 273 12.17 -12.78 -12.47
N LEU A 274 12.39 -12.79 -11.14
CA LEU A 274 11.71 -13.69 -10.22
C LEU A 274 10.19 -13.48 -10.24
N HIS A 275 9.71 -12.23 -10.29
CA HIS A 275 8.29 -11.94 -10.43
C HIS A 275 7.68 -12.55 -11.71
N GLN A 276 8.41 -12.53 -12.82
CA GLN A 276 7.96 -13.15 -14.06
C GLN A 276 7.84 -14.68 -13.94
N PHE A 277 8.71 -15.32 -13.17
CA PHE A 277 8.59 -16.73 -12.81
C PHE A 277 7.42 -16.98 -11.86
N THR A 278 7.24 -16.18 -10.81
CA THR A 278 6.20 -16.43 -9.80
C THR A 278 4.79 -16.11 -10.27
N SER A 279 4.63 -15.09 -11.12
CA SER A 279 3.34 -14.71 -11.71
C SER A 279 2.77 -15.79 -12.64
N SER A 280 3.64 -16.58 -13.28
CA SER A 280 3.25 -17.68 -14.16
C SER A 280 2.97 -18.99 -13.42
N LEU A 281 3.33 -19.10 -12.14
CA LEU A 281 3.13 -20.31 -11.37
C LEU A 281 1.70 -20.43 -10.83
N PRO A 282 1.06 -21.61 -10.94
CA PRO A 282 -0.20 -21.88 -10.27
C PRO A 282 0.01 -21.91 -8.75
N LYS A 283 -0.96 -21.39 -7.98
CA LYS A 283 -0.97 -21.25 -6.50
C LYS A 283 -0.21 -20.06 -5.90
N TYR A 284 0.57 -19.30 -6.68
CA TYR A 284 1.22 -18.04 -6.26
C TYR A 284 1.90 -18.08 -4.87
N PRO A 285 2.84 -19.04 -4.64
CA PRO A 285 3.42 -19.23 -3.31
C PRO A 285 4.16 -17.99 -2.76
N LEU A 286 4.75 -17.18 -3.64
CA LEU A 286 5.51 -15.98 -3.29
C LEU A 286 4.74 -14.68 -3.58
N GLY A 287 3.44 -14.79 -3.80
CA GLY A 287 2.56 -13.66 -4.12
C GLY A 287 2.30 -13.46 -5.62
N ARG A 288 1.16 -12.81 -5.92
CA ARG A 288 0.71 -12.51 -7.29
C ARG A 288 1.37 -11.26 -7.85
N GLN A 289 1.72 -10.32 -6.97
CA GLN A 289 2.18 -8.99 -7.36
C GLN A 289 3.61 -8.77 -6.91
N ILE A 290 4.34 -7.94 -7.67
CA ILE A 290 5.75 -7.63 -7.40
C ILE A 290 6.00 -7.06 -5.99
N ARG A 291 5.00 -6.38 -5.41
CA ARG A 291 5.07 -5.84 -4.04
C ARG A 291 5.12 -6.93 -2.96
N GLU A 292 4.33 -7.99 -3.12
CA GLU A 292 4.28 -9.10 -2.16
C GLU A 292 5.61 -9.86 -2.18
N LEU A 293 6.11 -10.11 -3.39
CA LEU A 293 7.43 -10.69 -3.61
C LEU A 293 8.52 -9.81 -2.98
N TYR A 294 8.49 -8.49 -3.21
CA TYR A 294 9.47 -7.59 -2.60
C TYR A 294 9.42 -7.59 -1.07
N CYS A 295 8.22 -7.57 -0.45
CA CYS A 295 8.08 -7.68 1.00
C CYS A 295 8.68 -8.99 1.53
N THR A 296 8.32 -10.13 0.94
CA THR A 296 8.84 -11.45 1.36
C THR A 296 10.35 -11.57 1.18
N CYS A 297 10.91 -10.99 0.11
CA CYS A 297 12.36 -10.96 -0.11
C CYS A 297 13.11 -10.10 0.92
N LEU A 298 12.46 -9.06 1.48
CA LEU A 298 13.05 -8.23 2.52
C LEU A 298 12.91 -8.84 3.92
N GLU A 299 11.81 -9.56 4.18
CA GLU A 299 11.50 -10.24 5.44
C GLU A 299 12.51 -11.32 5.81
N LYS A 300 12.75 -12.23 4.86
CA LYS A 300 13.55 -13.42 5.07
C LYS A 300 14.35 -13.73 3.82
N ASN A 301 15.44 -14.45 4.01
CA ASN A 301 16.09 -15.12 2.90
C ASN A 301 15.08 -16.05 2.24
N ILE A 302 14.89 -15.86 0.94
CA ILE A 302 13.88 -16.60 0.16
C ILE A 302 14.20 -18.11 0.17
N TRP A 303 15.49 -18.50 0.21
CA TRP A 303 15.88 -19.93 0.20
C TRP A 303 15.49 -20.69 1.45
N ASP A 304 15.32 -20.00 2.57
CA ASP A 304 14.95 -20.61 3.85
C ASP A 304 13.43 -20.79 3.96
N SER A 305 12.69 -20.21 3.02
CA SER A 305 11.24 -20.21 2.96
C SER A 305 10.70 -21.48 2.28
N GLU A 306 9.73 -22.14 2.92
CA GLU A 306 9.06 -23.32 2.37
C GLU A 306 8.29 -22.98 1.09
N GLU A 307 7.83 -21.73 0.98
CA GLU A 307 7.13 -21.20 -0.18
C GLU A 307 8.03 -21.19 -1.42
N TYR A 308 9.31 -20.84 -1.27
CA TYR A 308 10.28 -20.89 -2.37
C TYR A 308 10.58 -22.33 -2.81
N ALA A 309 10.76 -23.26 -1.86
CA ALA A 309 10.94 -24.66 -2.20
C ALA A 309 9.74 -25.22 -3.00
N SER A 310 8.52 -24.82 -2.61
CA SER A 310 7.30 -25.16 -3.35
C SER A 310 7.29 -24.53 -4.76
N ALA A 311 7.75 -23.28 -4.90
CA ALA A 311 7.86 -22.59 -6.18
C ALA A 311 8.86 -23.29 -7.11
N LEU A 312 10.03 -23.68 -6.60
CA LEU A 312 11.02 -24.46 -7.34
C LEU A 312 10.47 -25.82 -7.77
N GLN A 313 9.71 -26.51 -6.91
CA GLN A 313 9.07 -27.77 -7.26
C GLN A 313 8.04 -27.58 -8.38
N LEU A 314 7.26 -26.50 -8.37
CA LEU A 314 6.33 -26.20 -9.45
C LEU A 314 7.06 -25.81 -10.74
N LEU A 315 8.17 -25.06 -10.65
CA LEU A 315 9.08 -24.78 -11.78
C LEU A 315 9.73 -26.06 -12.33
N ARG A 316 9.84 -27.13 -11.53
CA ARG A 316 10.21 -28.48 -11.96
C ARG A 316 9.07 -29.28 -12.62
N MET A 317 7.85 -28.76 -12.70
CA MET A 317 6.69 -29.43 -13.32
C MET A 317 6.02 -28.73 -14.53
N LEU A 318 6.13 -27.39 -14.70
CA LEU A 318 5.79 -26.63 -15.94
C LEU A 318 6.15 -27.28 -17.29
N ALA A 319 5.41 -26.90 -18.35
CA ALA A 319 5.65 -27.33 -19.73
C ALA A 319 6.80 -26.56 -20.41
N LYS A 320 7.27 -27.07 -21.57
CA LYS A 320 8.33 -26.45 -22.38
C LYS A 320 7.95 -25.06 -22.88
N ASP A 321 6.76 -24.94 -23.46
CA ASP A 321 6.32 -23.68 -24.09
C ASP A 321 6.17 -22.56 -23.06
N GLU A 322 5.59 -22.88 -21.91
CA GLU A 322 5.49 -21.95 -20.78
C GLU A 322 6.88 -21.50 -20.32
N LEU A 323 7.82 -22.43 -20.13
CA LEU A 323 9.19 -22.11 -19.74
C LEU A 323 9.91 -21.21 -20.76
N MET A 324 9.74 -21.48 -22.06
CA MET A 324 10.30 -20.64 -23.12
C MET A 324 9.72 -19.23 -23.10
N THR A 325 8.40 -19.07 -22.95
CA THR A 325 7.79 -17.73 -22.87
C THR A 325 8.25 -16.96 -21.63
N ILE A 326 8.47 -17.64 -20.49
CA ILE A 326 8.96 -17.02 -19.27
C ILE A 326 10.42 -16.57 -19.44
N LEU A 327 11.27 -17.43 -20.01
CA LEU A 327 12.67 -17.12 -20.27
C LEU A 327 12.81 -15.96 -21.27
N GLN A 328 11.98 -15.91 -22.32
CA GLN A 328 11.94 -14.78 -23.26
C GLN A 328 11.51 -13.49 -22.58
N LYS A 329 10.49 -13.52 -21.71
CA LYS A 329 10.09 -12.35 -20.92
C LYS A 329 11.19 -11.90 -19.96
N CYS A 330 11.90 -12.82 -19.31
CA CYS A 330 13.04 -12.50 -18.45
C CYS A 330 14.20 -11.89 -19.24
N PHE A 331 14.49 -12.42 -20.42
CA PHE A 331 15.50 -11.87 -21.31
C PHE A 331 15.16 -10.43 -21.72
N ASN A 332 13.89 -10.16 -22.05
CA ASN A 332 13.44 -8.80 -22.38
C ASN A 332 13.59 -7.82 -21.20
N VAL A 333 13.30 -8.26 -19.97
CA VAL A 333 13.48 -7.47 -18.74
C VAL A 333 14.96 -7.17 -18.46
N LEU A 334 15.84 -8.15 -18.69
CA LEU A 334 17.27 -7.96 -18.53
C LEU A 334 17.84 -7.04 -19.61
N LYS A 335 17.43 -7.24 -20.87
CA LYS A 335 17.89 -6.46 -22.03
C LYS A 335 17.44 -5.00 -21.97
N SER A 336 16.23 -4.71 -21.48
CA SER A 336 15.74 -3.34 -21.33
C SER A 336 16.49 -2.52 -20.28
N SER A 337 17.25 -3.18 -19.41
CA SER A 337 17.90 -2.56 -18.27
C SER A 337 19.43 -2.69 -18.26
N SER A 338 20.01 -3.42 -19.21
CA SER A 338 21.43 -3.75 -19.24
C SER A 338 22.20 -2.94 -20.27
N GLU A 339 23.13 -2.10 -19.81
CA GLU A 339 24.31 -1.76 -20.63
C GLU A 339 25.64 -2.24 -20.03
N LYS A 340 25.79 -2.51 -18.71
CA LYS A 340 27.16 -2.72 -18.18
C LYS A 340 27.45 -3.83 -17.15
N GLN A 341 26.51 -4.44 -16.40
CA GLN A 341 26.90 -5.40 -15.33
C GLN A 341 26.21 -6.79 -15.30
N LEU A 342 25.05 -6.99 -15.93
CA LEU A 342 24.37 -8.30 -15.98
C LEU A 342 24.49 -9.01 -17.35
N GLY A 343 25.43 -8.56 -18.18
CA GLY A 343 25.63 -9.11 -19.52
C GLY A 343 26.00 -10.60 -19.52
N SER A 344 26.67 -11.10 -18.48
CA SER A 344 26.99 -12.52 -18.33
C SER A 344 25.73 -13.38 -18.09
N SER A 345 24.86 -12.96 -17.18
CA SER A 345 23.59 -13.64 -16.89
C SER A 345 22.63 -13.56 -18.07
N ALA A 346 22.61 -12.44 -18.79
CA ALA A 346 21.82 -12.29 -20.02
C ALA A 346 22.30 -13.22 -21.14
N LYS A 347 23.62 -13.32 -21.37
CA LYS A 347 24.21 -14.26 -22.34
C LYS A 347 23.91 -15.71 -21.98
N ARG A 348 23.97 -16.07 -20.68
CA ARG A 348 23.67 -17.43 -20.23
C ARG A 348 22.18 -17.79 -20.41
N ILE A 349 21.28 -16.81 -20.27
CA ILE A 349 19.86 -17.01 -20.60
C ILE A 349 19.65 -17.13 -22.11
N GLU A 350 20.40 -16.38 -22.92
CA GLU A 350 20.39 -16.49 -24.38
C GLU A 350 20.90 -17.86 -24.86
N GLU A 351 21.97 -18.37 -24.26
CA GLU A 351 22.49 -19.73 -24.49
C GLU A 351 21.46 -20.80 -24.11
N LEU A 352 20.78 -20.66 -22.96
CA LEU A 352 19.72 -21.57 -22.54
C LEU A 352 18.52 -21.52 -23.49
N LEU A 353 18.10 -20.33 -23.94
CA LEU A 353 17.05 -20.17 -24.94
C LEU A 353 17.42 -20.82 -26.28
N ALA A 354 18.67 -20.66 -26.73
CA ALA A 354 19.17 -21.31 -27.94
C ALA A 354 19.17 -22.85 -27.80
N GLN A 355 19.50 -23.37 -26.61
CA GLN A 355 19.42 -24.81 -26.31
C GLN A 355 17.98 -25.35 -26.31
N PHE A 356 16.98 -24.57 -25.92
CA PHE A 356 15.57 -24.98 -26.02
C PHE A 356 15.07 -24.97 -27.47
N GLN A 357 15.53 -24.02 -28.29
CA GLN A 357 15.20 -23.94 -29.71
C GLN A 357 15.87 -25.06 -30.51
N SER A 358 17.12 -25.42 -30.20
CA SER A 358 17.79 -26.56 -30.85
C SER A 358 17.11 -27.89 -30.51
N LEU A 359 16.58 -28.03 -29.29
CA LEU A 359 15.74 -29.18 -28.94
C LEU A 359 14.42 -29.25 -29.72
N ASP A 360 13.84 -28.12 -30.15
CA ASP A 360 12.65 -28.14 -31.03
C ASP A 360 13.00 -28.58 -32.44
N ALA A 361 14.22 -28.27 -32.91
CA ALA A 361 14.73 -28.78 -34.17
C ALA A 361 14.98 -30.30 -34.09
N GLU A 362 15.64 -30.77 -33.01
CA GLU A 362 15.89 -32.21 -32.79
C GLU A 362 14.59 -33.01 -32.56
N ALA A 363 13.59 -32.47 -31.85
CA ALA A 363 12.32 -33.16 -31.63
C ALA A 363 11.46 -33.27 -32.91
N LYS A 364 11.54 -32.28 -33.81
CA LYS A 364 10.91 -32.38 -35.14
C LYS A 364 11.60 -33.41 -36.02
N GLU A 365 12.92 -33.53 -35.93
CA GLU A 365 13.67 -34.58 -36.65
C GLU A 365 13.42 -36.00 -36.08
N GLU A 366 13.17 -36.14 -34.77
CA GLU A 366 12.81 -37.43 -34.16
C GLU A 366 11.36 -37.88 -34.45
N GLU A 367 10.41 -36.95 -34.67
CA GLU A 367 9.05 -37.29 -35.15
C GLU A 367 9.05 -37.77 -36.61
N ASP A 368 9.89 -37.19 -37.47
CA ASP A 368 10.03 -37.63 -38.87
C ASP A 368 10.79 -38.96 -39.01
N ALA A 369 11.62 -39.33 -38.03
CA ALA A 369 12.35 -40.61 -38.01
C ALA A 369 11.62 -41.77 -37.30
N SER A 370 10.53 -41.50 -36.56
CA SER A 370 9.78 -42.52 -35.79
C SER A 370 8.38 -42.84 -36.32
N GLY A 371 8.11 -42.49 -37.58
CA GLY A 371 6.95 -42.98 -38.34
C GLY A 371 7.09 -44.42 -38.81
N SER A 372 7.39 -45.39 -37.94
CA SER A 372 7.11 -46.83 -38.19
C SER A 372 7.38 -47.71 -36.97
N GLN A 373 6.33 -48.10 -36.25
CA GLN A 373 6.07 -49.48 -35.79
C GLN A 373 4.79 -49.50 -34.93
N SER A 374 3.64 -49.52 -35.57
CA SER A 374 2.41 -50.04 -34.97
C SER A 374 2.52 -51.56 -34.87
N LYS A 375 3.22 -52.09 -33.86
CA LYS A 375 3.08 -53.50 -33.50
C LYS A 375 1.71 -53.68 -32.86
N GLY A 376 0.78 -54.24 -33.63
CA GLY A 376 -0.56 -54.61 -33.17
C GLY A 376 -0.48 -55.48 -31.91
N LEU A 377 -1.23 -55.09 -30.88
CA LEU A 377 -1.40 -55.89 -29.67
C LEU A 377 -2.08 -57.21 -30.02
N GLN A 378 -1.37 -58.32 -29.87
CA GLN A 378 -1.98 -59.64 -29.76
C GLN A 378 -2.72 -59.74 -28.42
N LYS A 379 -3.96 -60.27 -28.47
CA LYS A 379 -4.81 -60.51 -27.30
C LYS A 379 -4.09 -61.46 -26.33
N THR A 380 -3.85 -61.02 -25.10
CA THR A 380 -3.42 -61.87 -23.98
C THR A 380 -4.14 -61.45 -22.70
N ASP A 381 -4.28 -62.41 -21.78
CA ASP A 381 -5.14 -62.35 -20.60
C ASP A 381 -4.90 -61.12 -19.69
N LEU A 382 -5.99 -60.65 -19.08
CA LEU A 382 -6.08 -59.43 -18.24
C LEU A 382 -4.98 -59.39 -17.15
N TYR A 383 -4.58 -60.55 -16.65
CA TYR A 383 -3.53 -60.70 -15.63
C TYR A 383 -2.11 -60.43 -16.16
N HIS A 384 -1.82 -60.83 -17.40
CA HIS A 384 -0.54 -60.54 -18.07
C HIS A 384 -0.42 -59.05 -18.43
N LEU A 385 -1.54 -58.43 -18.79
CA LEU A 385 -1.63 -57.01 -19.06
C LEU A 385 -1.47 -56.18 -17.78
N GLN A 386 -2.05 -56.61 -16.66
CA GLN A 386 -1.86 -55.97 -15.35
C GLN A 386 -0.43 -56.11 -14.83
N LYS A 387 0.18 -57.30 -14.97
CA LYS A 387 1.57 -57.54 -14.55
C LYS A 387 2.56 -56.76 -15.41
N SER A 388 2.38 -56.72 -16.73
CA SER A 388 3.21 -55.90 -17.63
C SER A 388 3.03 -54.40 -17.41
N LEU A 389 1.82 -53.92 -17.09
CA LEU A 389 1.60 -52.52 -16.70
C LEU A 389 2.26 -52.16 -15.37
N LEU A 390 2.29 -53.09 -14.41
CA LEU A 390 2.99 -52.92 -13.13
C LEU A 390 4.52 -52.94 -13.31
N GLU A 391 5.05 -53.87 -14.11
CA GLU A 391 6.47 -53.93 -14.46
C GLU A 391 6.89 -52.69 -15.27
N MET A 392 6.05 -52.21 -16.20
CA MET A 392 6.28 -50.92 -16.89
C MET A 392 6.19 -49.72 -15.95
N LYS A 393 5.37 -49.78 -14.88
CA LYS A 393 5.30 -48.73 -13.86
C LYS A 393 6.52 -48.74 -12.94
N GLU A 394 7.08 -49.91 -12.64
CA GLU A 394 8.31 -50.07 -11.87
C GLU A 394 9.55 -49.68 -12.67
N LEU A 395 9.64 -50.07 -13.94
CA LEU A 395 10.70 -49.62 -14.87
C LEU A 395 10.63 -48.11 -15.15
N ARG A 396 9.43 -47.51 -15.17
CA ARG A 396 9.26 -46.03 -15.21
C ARG A 396 9.64 -45.34 -13.91
N ARG A 397 9.71 -46.04 -12.78
CA ARG A 397 10.11 -45.48 -11.47
C ARG A 397 11.62 -45.54 -11.26
N THR A 398 12.30 -46.57 -11.78
CA THR A 398 13.75 -46.77 -11.59
C THR A 398 14.59 -46.35 -12.79
N GLY A 399 14.00 -46.22 -13.99
CA GLY A 399 14.70 -46.01 -15.25
C GLY A 399 14.22 -44.83 -16.10
N LYS A 400 13.79 -43.71 -15.50
CA LYS A 400 13.75 -42.44 -16.24
C LYS A 400 15.18 -41.99 -16.49
N LYS A 401 15.75 -42.31 -17.67
CA LYS A 401 16.74 -41.40 -18.24
C LYS A 401 16.03 -40.06 -18.31
N GLN A 402 16.45 -39.09 -17.50
CA GLN A 402 15.90 -37.74 -17.57
C GLN A 402 15.92 -37.35 -19.05
N THR A 403 14.77 -36.98 -19.59
CA THR A 403 14.71 -36.51 -20.97
C THR A 403 15.71 -35.35 -21.12
N LYS A 404 16.30 -35.14 -22.32
CA LYS A 404 17.21 -34.00 -22.54
C LYS A 404 16.57 -32.68 -22.07
N PHE A 405 15.24 -32.58 -22.19
CA PHE A 405 14.42 -31.51 -21.66
C PHE A 405 14.38 -31.42 -20.12
N GLU A 406 14.16 -32.53 -19.39
CA GLU A 406 14.22 -32.56 -17.92
C GLU A 406 15.60 -32.14 -17.40
N LEU A 407 16.70 -32.56 -18.06
CA LEU A 407 18.06 -32.13 -17.71
C LEU A 407 18.27 -30.62 -17.93
N LEU A 408 17.79 -30.09 -19.07
CA LEU A 408 17.90 -28.67 -19.37
C LEU A 408 17.03 -27.82 -18.45
N ARG A 409 15.87 -28.32 -18.06
CA ARG A 409 15.02 -27.72 -17.06
C ARG A 409 15.70 -27.68 -15.68
N GLU A 410 16.33 -28.76 -15.24
CA GLU A 410 17.09 -28.75 -13.98
C GLU A 410 18.24 -27.75 -14.05
N LYS A 411 18.93 -27.64 -15.19
CA LYS A 411 19.95 -26.61 -15.41
C LYS A 411 19.38 -25.20 -15.30
N VAL A 412 18.21 -24.93 -15.88
CA VAL A 412 17.53 -23.62 -15.77
C VAL A 412 17.14 -23.33 -14.32
N VAL A 413 16.52 -24.28 -13.64
CA VAL A 413 16.08 -24.10 -12.25
C VAL A 413 17.29 -23.87 -11.33
N ASN A 414 18.36 -24.64 -11.50
CA ASN A 414 19.59 -24.44 -10.72
C ASN A 414 20.29 -23.12 -11.06
N PHE A 415 20.24 -22.69 -12.32
CA PHE A 415 20.75 -21.38 -12.72
C PHE A 415 19.95 -20.23 -12.07
N ILE A 416 18.62 -20.33 -12.04
CA ILE A 416 17.76 -19.36 -11.36
C ILE A 416 18.04 -19.38 -9.85
N ASP A 417 18.11 -20.56 -9.23
CA ASP A 417 18.46 -20.67 -7.80
C ASP A 417 19.82 -20.03 -7.50
N GLY A 418 20.82 -20.26 -8.36
CA GLY A 418 22.13 -19.59 -8.27
C GLY A 418 22.03 -18.06 -8.37
N LEU A 419 21.31 -17.55 -9.36
CA LEU A 419 21.11 -16.10 -9.53
C LEU A 419 20.40 -15.46 -8.34
N VAL A 420 19.38 -16.15 -7.81
CA VAL A 420 18.66 -15.68 -6.63
C VAL A 420 19.65 -15.64 -5.46
N ARG A 421 20.37 -16.74 -5.16
CA ARG A 421 21.38 -16.85 -4.07
C ARG A 421 22.44 -15.77 -4.11
N GLU A 422 22.93 -15.43 -5.30
CA GLU A 422 24.02 -14.46 -5.46
C GLU A 422 23.56 -13.01 -5.26
N HIS A 423 22.31 -12.68 -5.61
CA HIS A 423 21.90 -11.28 -5.76
C HIS A 423 20.68 -10.84 -4.94
N LEU A 424 19.84 -11.77 -4.46
CA LEU A 424 18.66 -11.47 -3.63
C LEU A 424 18.94 -11.64 -2.13
N LEU A 425 20.11 -11.22 -1.68
CA LEU A 425 20.40 -11.14 -0.24
C LEU A 425 19.62 -9.98 0.39
N PRO A 426 19.17 -10.08 1.65
CA PRO A 426 18.52 -8.97 2.34
C PRO A 426 19.43 -7.74 2.44
N PRO A 427 18.90 -6.51 2.35
CA PRO A 427 19.70 -5.30 2.44
C PRO A 427 20.45 -5.13 3.76
N GLU A 428 19.97 -5.75 4.85
CA GLU A 428 20.63 -5.72 6.17
C GLU A 428 22.02 -6.38 6.19
N THR A 429 22.31 -7.20 5.18
CA THR A 429 23.62 -7.85 5.03
C THR A 429 24.68 -6.91 4.45
N GLN A 430 24.25 -5.84 3.78
CA GLN A 430 25.14 -4.90 3.10
C GLN A 430 25.62 -3.81 4.06
N PRO A 431 26.89 -3.39 3.97
CA PRO A 431 27.39 -2.28 4.78
C PRO A 431 26.72 -0.96 4.39
N LEU A 432 26.50 -0.06 5.36
CA LEU A 432 25.92 1.28 5.17
C LEU A 432 24.47 1.30 4.64
N HIS A 433 23.73 0.18 4.70
CA HIS A 433 22.34 0.14 4.24
C HIS A 433 21.43 1.13 5.01
N GLU A 434 21.73 1.42 6.28
CA GLU A 434 20.98 2.35 7.14
C GLU A 434 20.95 3.79 6.62
N VAL A 435 21.96 4.16 5.82
CA VAL A 435 21.97 5.46 5.15
C VAL A 435 20.77 5.55 4.22
N VAL A 436 20.51 4.50 3.45
CA VAL A 436 19.54 4.48 2.35
C VAL A 436 18.15 4.02 2.79
N TYR A 437 18.08 3.10 3.76
CA TYR A 437 16.84 2.45 4.20
C TYR A 437 16.25 3.13 5.43
N PHE A 438 14.96 3.46 5.35
CA PHE A 438 14.19 3.93 6.48
C PHE A 438 13.56 2.78 7.28
N THR A 439 13.93 2.66 8.57
CA THR A 439 13.55 1.53 9.46
C THR A 439 12.52 1.88 10.54
N ALA A 440 12.24 3.17 10.82
CA ALA A 440 11.37 3.58 11.92
C ALA A 440 9.89 3.36 11.60
N ALA A 441 9.45 2.11 11.67
CA ALA A 441 8.09 1.67 11.40
C ALA A 441 7.07 2.13 12.45
N HIS A 442 7.47 2.12 13.74
CA HIS A 442 6.57 2.45 14.84
C HIS A 442 6.12 3.92 14.82
N THR A 443 7.07 4.85 14.67
CA THR A 443 6.77 6.29 14.60
C THR A 443 5.84 6.58 13.42
N LEU A 444 6.12 5.98 12.26
CA LEU A 444 5.25 6.11 11.10
C LEU A 444 3.84 5.56 11.35
N HIS A 445 3.73 4.38 11.97
CA HIS A 445 2.43 3.79 12.30
C HIS A 445 1.62 4.67 13.24
N GLU A 446 2.24 5.24 14.28
CA GLU A 446 1.59 6.16 15.21
C GLU A 446 1.10 7.45 14.52
N HIS A 447 1.88 8.00 13.60
CA HIS A 447 1.52 9.23 12.89
C HIS A 447 0.46 9.00 11.80
N LEU A 448 0.50 7.88 11.08
CA LEU A 448 -0.46 7.59 10.01
C LEU A 448 -1.76 6.98 10.54
N ASN A 449 -1.66 6.02 11.45
CA ASN A 449 -2.79 5.30 12.02
C ASN A 449 -2.87 5.60 13.52
N ALA A 450 -3.29 6.84 13.82
CA ALA A 450 -3.47 7.26 15.19
C ALA A 450 -4.58 6.43 15.86
N ALA A 451 -4.23 5.74 16.94
CA ALA A 451 -5.17 4.96 17.75
C ALA A 451 -5.45 5.66 19.10
N PRO A 452 -6.17 6.80 19.11
CA PRO A 452 -6.38 7.59 20.33
C PRO A 452 -7.10 6.80 21.42
N ARG A 453 -8.00 5.89 21.05
CA ARG A 453 -8.69 5.01 22.01
C ARG A 453 -7.73 4.09 22.75
N ILE A 454 -6.73 3.51 22.07
CA ILE A 454 -5.74 2.62 22.69
C ILE A 454 -4.84 3.42 23.62
N ALA A 455 -4.41 4.62 23.18
CA ALA A 455 -3.62 5.52 24.01
C ALA A 455 -4.37 5.94 25.29
N LEU A 456 -5.64 6.35 25.17
CA LEU A 456 -6.48 6.70 26.32
C LEU A 456 -6.72 5.50 27.24
N HIS A 457 -7.03 4.33 26.69
CA HIS A 457 -7.22 3.11 27.47
C HIS A 457 -5.95 2.72 28.24
N THR A 458 -4.79 2.78 27.58
CA THR A 458 -3.49 2.48 28.20
C THR A 458 -3.15 3.50 29.28
N ALA A 459 -3.39 4.79 29.01
CA ALA A 459 -3.15 5.87 29.97
C ALA A 459 -4.02 5.76 31.22
N LEU A 460 -5.30 5.44 31.07
CA LEU A 460 -6.25 5.34 32.19
C LEU A 460 -6.09 4.04 32.99
N ASN A 461 -5.72 2.92 32.34
CA ASN A 461 -5.47 1.65 33.03
C ASN A 461 -4.10 1.62 33.73
N ASN A 462 -3.06 2.03 33.02
CA ASN A 462 -1.67 1.97 33.46
C ASN A 462 -0.97 3.34 33.33
N PRO A 463 -1.24 4.29 34.25
CA PRO A 463 -0.61 5.62 34.25
C PRO A 463 0.92 5.60 34.38
N TYR A 464 1.46 4.49 34.91
CA TYR A 464 2.89 4.26 35.06
C TYR A 464 3.67 4.43 33.74
N TYR A 465 3.09 4.03 32.60
CA TYR A 465 3.78 4.10 31.31
C TYR A 465 4.19 5.54 30.94
N TYR A 466 3.38 6.52 31.33
CA TYR A 466 3.62 7.94 31.06
C TYR A 466 4.34 8.65 32.21
N LEU A 467 3.92 8.41 33.47
CA LEU A 467 4.45 9.14 34.63
C LEU A 467 5.74 8.55 35.20
N LYS A 468 6.06 7.28 34.89
CA LYS A 468 7.27 6.55 35.34
C LYS A 468 7.54 6.62 36.86
N ASN A 469 6.50 6.79 37.67
CA ASN A 469 6.60 6.82 39.13
C ASN A 469 6.39 5.41 39.70
N GLU A 470 7.32 4.92 40.52
CA GLU A 470 7.27 3.56 41.06
C GLU A 470 6.06 3.29 41.96
N ALA A 471 5.50 4.33 42.60
CA ALA A 471 4.29 4.23 43.42
C ALA A 471 3.02 3.85 42.61
N LEU A 472 3.09 3.93 41.27
CA LEU A 472 2.00 3.60 40.34
C LEU A 472 2.18 2.24 39.67
N LYS A 473 3.27 1.52 39.97
CA LYS A 473 3.47 0.13 39.52
C LYS A 473 2.46 -0.76 40.24
N SER A 474 1.47 -1.25 39.51
CA SER A 474 0.45 -2.17 40.01
C SER A 474 0.39 -3.39 39.09
N GLU A 475 0.10 -4.56 39.67
CA GLU A 475 -0.29 -5.74 38.89
C GLU A 475 -1.63 -5.49 38.19
N GLU A 476 -1.85 -6.18 37.07
CA GLU A 476 -3.07 -6.07 36.25
C GLU A 476 -4.31 -6.37 37.10
N GLY A 477 -5.27 -5.44 37.11
CA GLY A 477 -6.53 -5.58 37.86
C GLY A 477 -6.54 -4.96 39.26
N CYS A 478 -5.40 -4.53 39.81
CA CYS A 478 -5.39 -3.76 41.06
C CYS A 478 -5.53 -2.25 40.79
N ILE A 479 -6.27 -1.57 41.68
CA ILE A 479 -6.41 -0.11 41.68
C ILE A 479 -5.37 0.43 42.65
N PRO A 480 -4.24 1.00 42.19
CA PRO A 480 -3.29 1.63 43.10
C PRO A 480 -3.93 2.88 43.68
N ASN A 481 -3.99 2.98 45.01
CA ASN A 481 -4.66 4.09 45.69
C ASN A 481 -3.96 5.46 45.50
N VAL A 482 -2.75 5.45 44.92
CA VAL A 482 -1.96 6.65 44.57
C VAL A 482 -2.22 7.11 43.12
N ALA A 483 -3.07 6.40 42.36
CA ALA A 483 -3.41 6.79 41.00
C ALA A 483 -4.17 8.13 40.92
N PRO A 484 -4.07 8.84 39.79
CA PRO A 484 -4.94 9.99 39.52
C PRO A 484 -6.43 9.62 39.59
N ASP A 485 -7.26 10.54 40.04
CA ASP A 485 -8.70 10.34 40.28
C ASP A 485 -9.45 9.80 39.06
N ILE A 486 -9.13 10.30 37.87
CA ILE A 486 -9.73 9.84 36.61
C ILE A 486 -9.43 8.36 36.33
N CYS A 487 -8.25 7.87 36.72
CA CYS A 487 -7.84 6.48 36.50
C CYS A 487 -8.58 5.54 37.47
N ILE A 488 -8.75 5.98 38.73
CA ILE A 488 -9.54 5.26 39.73
C ILE A 488 -11.00 5.18 39.29
N ALA A 489 -11.60 6.32 38.93
CA ALA A 489 -12.97 6.37 38.43
C ALA A 489 -13.16 5.50 37.18
N TYR A 490 -12.18 5.51 36.26
CA TYR A 490 -12.21 4.69 35.05
C TYR A 490 -12.19 3.18 35.36
N LYS A 491 -11.30 2.73 36.25
CA LYS A 491 -11.23 1.31 36.66
C LYS A 491 -12.53 0.83 37.29
N LEU A 492 -13.09 1.61 38.22
CA LEU A 492 -14.40 1.32 38.83
C LEU A 492 -15.52 1.27 37.78
N HIS A 493 -15.48 2.17 36.80
CA HIS A 493 -16.43 2.19 35.68
C HIS A 493 -16.34 0.93 34.78
N LEU A 494 -15.16 0.29 34.67
CA LEU A 494 -14.99 -0.96 33.91
C LEU A 494 -15.66 -2.14 34.63
N GLU A 495 -15.56 -2.20 35.95
CA GLU A 495 -16.20 -3.22 36.81
C GLU A 495 -17.73 -3.11 36.82
N CYS A 496 -18.24 -1.89 36.65
CA CYS A 496 -19.67 -1.63 36.67
C CYS A 496 -20.43 -2.14 35.44
N SER A 497 -21.73 -2.36 35.60
CA SER A 497 -22.63 -2.77 34.52
C SER A 497 -22.94 -1.61 33.55
N ARG A 498 -23.72 -1.88 32.49
CA ARG A 498 -24.09 -0.87 31.46
C ARG A 498 -24.76 0.39 32.05
N LEU A 499 -25.51 0.25 33.15
CA LEU A 499 -26.08 1.36 33.88
C LEU A 499 -25.38 1.44 35.24
N ILE A 500 -24.76 2.58 35.50
CA ILE A 500 -23.96 2.84 36.70
C ILE A 500 -24.79 3.73 37.61
N ASN A 501 -25.01 3.29 38.84
CA ASN A 501 -25.60 4.12 39.89
C ASN A 501 -24.53 5.11 40.38
N LEU A 502 -24.83 6.41 40.35
CA LEU A 502 -23.88 7.45 40.77
C LEU A 502 -23.52 7.36 42.24
N VAL A 503 -24.47 6.97 43.09
CA VAL A 503 -24.26 6.89 44.55
C VAL A 503 -23.27 5.79 44.87
N ASP A 504 -23.56 4.55 44.43
CA ASP A 504 -22.67 3.39 44.64
C ASP A 504 -21.26 3.63 44.06
N TRP A 505 -21.19 4.29 42.90
CA TRP A 505 -19.91 4.62 42.27
C TRP A 505 -19.11 5.67 43.07
N SER A 506 -19.80 6.67 43.62
CA SER A 506 -19.17 7.69 44.47
C SER A 506 -18.68 7.10 45.80
N GLU A 507 -19.43 6.17 46.38
CA GLU A 507 -19.04 5.45 47.61
C GLU A 507 -17.84 4.54 47.35
N ALA A 508 -17.84 3.78 46.25
CA ALA A 508 -16.71 2.96 45.83
C ALA A 508 -15.45 3.81 45.54
N PHE A 509 -15.61 4.99 44.95
CA PHE A 509 -14.50 5.91 44.76
C PHE A 509 -13.94 6.43 46.10
N ALA A 510 -14.82 6.80 47.03
CA ALA A 510 -14.42 7.28 48.35
C ALA A 510 -13.67 6.22 49.16
N THR A 511 -14.09 4.94 49.10
CA THR A 511 -13.39 3.85 49.81
C THR A 511 -11.97 3.61 49.28
N VAL A 512 -11.76 3.68 47.96
CA VAL A 512 -10.43 3.50 47.36
C VAL A 512 -9.48 4.65 47.70
N VAL A 513 -9.97 5.90 47.63
CA VAL A 513 -9.15 7.09 47.93
C VAL A 513 -8.79 7.15 49.42
N THR A 514 -9.75 6.88 50.31
CA THR A 514 -9.51 6.86 51.76
C THR A 514 -8.58 5.73 52.20
N ALA A 515 -8.56 4.59 51.49
CA ALA A 515 -7.61 3.51 51.73
C ALA A 515 -6.16 3.86 51.30
N GLY A 516 -5.96 4.86 50.43
CA GLY A 516 -4.63 5.32 49.99
C GLY A 516 -4.00 6.35 50.90
N GLU A 517 -4.82 7.20 51.51
CA GLU A 517 -4.39 8.22 52.45
C GLU A 517 -4.10 7.55 53.80
N LYS A 518 -2.86 7.07 53.98
CA LYS A 518 -2.35 6.72 55.32
C LYS A 518 -2.68 7.89 56.25
N THR A 519 -3.30 7.57 57.37
CA THR A 519 -3.85 8.48 58.36
C THR A 519 -2.82 9.50 58.86
N ASP A 520 -2.68 10.63 58.17
CA ASP A 520 -2.10 11.83 58.75
C ASP A 520 -3.18 12.50 59.61
N ALA A 521 -3.06 12.28 60.92
CA ALA A 521 -4.02 12.67 61.96
C ALA A 521 -3.99 14.17 62.30
N SER A 522 -3.96 15.05 61.30
CA SER A 522 -3.99 16.50 61.55
C SER A 522 -4.85 17.29 60.55
N SER A 523 -5.95 17.80 61.10
CA SER A 523 -6.61 19.10 60.82
C SER A 523 -7.49 19.29 59.58
N VAL A 524 -8.30 18.30 59.19
CA VAL A 524 -9.51 18.58 58.38
C VAL A 524 -10.69 17.89 59.05
N THR A 525 -11.79 18.60 59.29
CA THR A 525 -13.03 17.98 59.80
C THR A 525 -13.45 16.87 58.83
N SER A 526 -13.94 15.74 59.35
CA SER A 526 -14.32 14.59 58.53
C SER A 526 -15.35 14.94 57.44
N GLU A 527 -16.14 16.00 57.66
CA GLU A 527 -17.15 16.51 56.73
C GLU A 527 -16.52 17.26 55.55
N GLU A 528 -15.60 18.20 55.79
CA GLU A 528 -14.88 18.92 54.71
C GLU A 528 -14.07 17.96 53.83
N ARG A 529 -13.48 16.92 54.42
CA ARG A 529 -12.75 15.88 53.66
C ARG A 529 -13.67 15.10 52.72
N ASN A 530 -14.89 14.77 53.16
CA ASN A 530 -15.86 14.07 52.34
C ASN A 530 -16.40 14.96 51.21
N GLU A 531 -16.60 16.26 51.45
CA GLU A 531 -16.97 17.22 50.41
C GLU A 531 -15.89 17.34 49.33
N ILE A 532 -14.61 17.37 49.71
CA ILE A 532 -13.49 17.41 48.77
C ILE A 532 -13.43 16.13 47.93
N ILE A 533 -13.59 14.96 48.53
CA ILE A 533 -13.62 13.68 47.80
C ILE A 533 -14.80 13.65 46.82
N HIS A 534 -15.97 14.15 47.23
CA HIS A 534 -17.14 14.23 46.35
C HIS A 534 -16.91 15.19 45.18
N ALA A 535 -16.28 16.35 45.41
CA ALA A 535 -15.92 17.28 44.34
C ALA A 535 -14.89 16.69 43.36
N ARG A 536 -13.91 15.91 43.85
CA ARG A 536 -12.93 15.17 43.02
C ARG A 536 -13.63 14.12 42.17
N PHE A 537 -14.59 13.39 42.74
CA PHE A 537 -15.42 12.43 42.01
C PHE A 537 -16.21 13.11 40.89
N ILE A 538 -16.95 14.19 41.19
CA ILE A 538 -17.73 14.92 40.17
C ILE A 538 -16.83 15.40 39.02
N ARG A 539 -15.61 15.87 39.32
CA ARG A 539 -14.63 16.24 38.30
C ARG A 539 -14.23 15.06 37.43
N ALA A 540 -13.86 13.93 38.04
CA ALA A 540 -13.48 12.72 37.31
C ALA A 540 -14.62 12.19 36.42
N VAL A 541 -15.87 12.21 36.91
CA VAL A 541 -17.04 11.81 36.12
C VAL A 541 -17.27 12.78 34.95
N SER A 542 -17.12 14.09 35.18
CA SER A 542 -17.25 15.11 34.13
C SER A 542 -16.19 14.96 33.05
N GLU A 543 -14.95 14.63 33.42
CA GLU A 543 -13.87 14.32 32.47
C GLU A 543 -14.16 13.04 31.68
N LEU A 544 -14.70 11.99 32.32
CA LEU A 544 -15.12 10.77 31.64
C LEU A 544 -16.31 10.98 30.69
N GLU A 545 -17.23 11.90 31.03
CA GLU A 545 -18.31 12.33 30.13
C GLU A 545 -17.74 13.09 28.92
N LEU A 546 -16.81 14.02 29.13
CA LEU A 546 -16.14 14.77 28.06
C LEU A 546 -15.39 13.84 27.09
N LEU A 547 -14.73 12.81 27.62
CA LEU A 547 -14.06 11.77 26.82
C LEU A 547 -15.04 10.81 26.14
N GLY A 548 -16.33 10.87 26.46
CA GLY A 548 -17.38 10.05 25.84
C GLY A 548 -17.46 8.62 26.36
N PHE A 549 -16.85 8.30 27.51
CA PHE A 549 -16.99 6.99 28.15
C PHE A 549 -18.39 6.80 28.76
N VAL A 550 -18.98 7.90 29.21
CA VAL A 550 -20.17 7.94 30.06
C VAL A 550 -21.15 8.99 29.51
N LYS A 551 -22.47 8.73 29.60
CA LYS A 551 -23.53 9.67 29.15
C LYS A 551 -24.73 9.72 30.10
N PRO A 552 -25.26 10.91 30.42
CA PRO A 552 -26.46 11.05 31.25
C PRO A 552 -27.66 10.34 30.62
N THR A 553 -28.39 9.58 31.45
CA THR A 553 -29.60 8.88 31.01
C THR A 553 -30.84 9.37 31.74
N LYS A 554 -31.95 9.43 31.00
CA LYS A 554 -33.29 9.69 31.56
C LYS A 554 -34.05 8.41 31.92
N ARG A 555 -33.40 7.24 31.81
CA ARG A 555 -34.07 5.93 32.01
C ARG A 555 -34.28 5.60 33.49
N LYS A 556 -33.33 5.99 34.34
CA LYS A 556 -33.40 5.88 35.79
C LYS A 556 -32.80 7.17 36.38
N THR A 557 -33.37 7.62 37.50
CA THR A 557 -32.83 8.76 38.26
C THR A 557 -31.45 8.39 38.79
N ASP A 558 -30.52 9.34 38.80
CA ASP A 558 -29.16 9.18 39.35
C ASP A 558 -28.32 8.06 38.72
N HIS A 559 -28.64 7.68 37.47
CA HIS A 559 -27.89 6.70 36.71
C HIS A 559 -27.23 7.29 35.47
N VAL A 560 -26.03 6.80 35.19
CA VAL A 560 -25.30 7.13 33.97
C VAL A 560 -25.09 5.88 33.12
N ALA A 561 -25.18 6.04 31.80
CA ALA A 561 -24.92 4.93 30.88
C ALA A 561 -23.46 4.93 30.46
N ARG A 562 -22.87 3.74 30.52
CA ARG A 562 -21.60 3.46 29.87
C ARG A 562 -21.79 3.34 28.36
N LEU A 563 -20.96 4.04 27.59
CA LEU A 563 -20.96 4.01 26.12
C LEU A 563 -19.91 3.06 25.53
N THR A 564 -18.86 2.74 26.28
CA THR A 564 -17.75 1.90 25.81
C THR A 564 -17.75 0.51 26.45
N TRP A 565 -17.28 -0.49 25.71
CA TRP A 565 -17.07 -1.83 26.25
C TRP A 565 -15.68 -1.96 26.85
N GLY A 566 -15.59 -2.52 28.06
CA GLY A 566 -14.38 -2.65 28.87
C GLY A 566 -13.53 -3.88 28.57
N GLY A 567 -13.55 -4.39 27.35
CA GLY A 567 -12.72 -5.50 26.93
C GLY A 567 -12.26 -5.30 25.49
N CYS A 568 -10.98 -4.96 25.32
CA CYS A 568 -10.23 -5.22 24.10
C CYS A 568 -8.98 -5.98 24.50
#